data_AF-A0A0K2TR32-F1
#
_entry.id   AF-A0A0K2TR32-F1
#
_cell.length_a   1.000
_cell.length_b   1.000
_cell.length_c   1.000
_cell.angle_alpha   90.00
_cell.angle_beta   90.00
_cell.angle_gamma   90.00
#
_symmetry.space_group_name_H-M   'P 1'
#
loop_
_entity.id
_entity.type
_entity.pdbx_description
1 polymer ?
#
loop_
_entity_poly.entity_id
_entity_poly.type
_entity_poly.pdbx_seq_one_letter_code
_entity_poly.pdbx_strand_id
1 'polypeptide(L)'
;LILLLDSQYLLTYFTKRHGLSDPKKVESIENKIINSLKDHVTYNPEAQKKEHYMTRILDRLPALRSLSMQGLQRIFFLKWEDLVPAPPLIEKMFASSIPF
;
A
#
# COMPACT_ATOMS: atom_id res chain seq x y z
N LEU A 1 11.31 -11.46 7.64
CA LEU A 1 9.93 -10.96 7.91
C LEU A 1 9.90 -9.43 7.89
N ILE A 2 10.81 -8.76 8.61
CA ILE A 2 10.91 -7.29 8.69
C ILE A 2 11.12 -6.65 7.31
N LEU A 3 12.17 -7.05 6.56
CA LEU A 3 12.43 -6.53 5.20
C LEU A 3 11.26 -6.70 4.21
N LEU A 4 10.42 -7.73 4.41
CA LEU A 4 9.27 -8.01 3.55
C LEU A 4 8.08 -7.09 3.86
N LEU A 5 7.83 -6.85 5.15
CA LEU A 5 6.83 -5.89 5.60
C LEU A 5 7.23 -4.47 5.16
N ASP A 6 8.51 -4.14 5.26
CA ASP A 6 9.05 -2.85 4.82
C ASP A 6 8.89 -2.68 3.30
N SER A 7 9.21 -3.71 2.51
CA SER A 7 9.05 -3.67 1.04
C SER A 7 7.59 -3.50 0.62
N GLN A 8 6.65 -4.20 1.28
CA GLN A 8 5.21 -4.07 1.01
C GLN A 8 4.65 -2.69 1.41
N TYR A 9 5.12 -2.15 2.53
CA TYR A 9 4.77 -0.79 2.96
C TYR A 9 5.28 0.24 1.95
N LEU A 10 6.54 0.13 1.53
CA LEU A 10 7.15 1.04 0.56
C LEU A 10 6.46 0.98 -0.80
N LEU A 11 6.09 -0.20 -1.30
CA LEU A 11 5.32 -0.32 -2.54
C LEU A 11 3.93 0.31 -2.44
N THR A 12 3.26 0.16 -1.30
CA THR A 12 1.96 0.82 -1.04
C THR A 12 2.09 2.34 -0.97
N TYR A 13 3.19 2.82 -0.40
CA TYR A 13 3.49 4.25 -0.26
C TYR A 13 3.87 4.90 -1.60
N PHE A 14 4.72 4.25 -2.38
CA PHE A 14 5.28 4.75 -3.64
C PHE A 14 4.53 4.29 -4.90
N THR A 15 3.36 3.65 -4.79
CA THR A 15 2.53 3.40 -5.99
C THR A 15 2.12 4.72 -6.63
N LYS A 16 2.13 4.77 -7.97
CA LYS A 16 1.60 5.88 -8.77
C LYS A 16 0.21 6.35 -8.29
N ARG A 17 0.07 7.65 -8.06
CA ARG A 17 -1.19 8.32 -7.70
C ARG A 17 -1.48 9.44 -8.68
N HIS A 18 -2.76 9.77 -8.83
CA HIS A 18 -3.17 10.94 -9.59
C HIS A 18 -2.70 12.22 -8.88
N GLY A 19 -2.30 13.25 -9.63
CA GLY A 19 -1.88 14.55 -9.07
C GLY A 19 -0.45 14.61 -8.51
N LEU A 20 0.39 13.61 -8.77
CA LEU A 20 1.81 13.67 -8.41
C LEU A 20 2.54 14.77 -9.21
N SER A 21 3.30 15.61 -8.51
CA SER A 21 4.13 16.65 -9.14
C SER A 21 5.24 16.07 -10.01
N ASP A 22 5.79 14.91 -9.64
CA ASP A 22 6.81 14.20 -10.42
C ASP A 22 6.51 12.69 -10.46
N PRO A 23 5.67 12.23 -11.40
CA PRO A 23 5.29 10.82 -11.50
C PRO A 23 6.46 9.93 -11.92
N LYS A 24 7.43 10.45 -12.68
CA LYS A 24 8.58 9.67 -13.18
C LYS A 24 9.55 9.32 -12.05
N LYS A 25 9.77 10.26 -11.12
CA LYS A 25 10.59 10.00 -9.93
C LYS A 25 9.96 8.93 -9.04
N VAL A 26 8.64 8.99 -8.84
CA VAL A 26 7.91 7.98 -8.07
C VAL A 26 8.01 6.60 -8.72
N GLU A 27 7.82 6.51 -10.04
CA GLU A 27 7.99 5.27 -10.80
C GLU A 27 9.43 4.72 -10.73
N SER A 28 10.44 5.60 -10.77
CA SER A 28 11.84 5.19 -10.60
C SER A 28 12.10 4.57 -9.21
N ILE A 29 11.51 5.14 -8.16
CA ILE A 29 11.62 4.61 -6.79
C ILE A 29 10.89 3.27 -6.68
N GLU A 30 9.67 3.17 -7.21
CA GLU A 30 8.89 1.93 -7.24
C GLU A 30 9.68 0.80 -7.93
N ASN A 31 10.25 1.07 -9.10
CA ASN A 31 11.09 0.11 -9.83
C ASN A 31 12.32 -0.34 -9.02
N LYS A 32 12.97 0.58 -8.29
CA LYS A 32 14.10 0.22 -7.41
C LYS A 32 13.67 -0.71 -6.28
N ILE A 33 12.52 -0.47 -5.66
CA ILE A 33 11.98 -1.33 -4.60
C ILE A 33 11.64 -2.71 -5.16
N ILE A 34 10.98 -2.78 -6.32
CA ILE A 34 10.65 -4.05 -6.99
C ILE A 34 11.91 -4.84 -7.31
N ASN A 35 12.94 -4.19 -7.86
CA ASN A 35 14.19 -4.86 -8.20
C ASN A 35 14.93 -5.36 -6.95
N SER A 36 15.00 -4.56 -5.89
CA SER A 36 15.59 -4.99 -4.62
C SER A 36 14.85 -6.18 -4.01
N LEU A 37 13.51 -6.21 -4.12
CA LEU A 37 12.70 -7.33 -3.68
C LEU A 37 12.96 -8.58 -4.53
N LYS A 38 13.07 -8.43 -5.87
CA LYS A 38 13.42 -9.54 -6.78
C LYS A 38 14.79 -10.11 -6.42
N ASP A 39 15.79 -9.26 -6.22
CA ASP A 39 17.14 -9.69 -5.84
C ASP A 39 17.11 -10.45 -4.51
N HIS A 40 16.38 -9.93 -3.50
CA HIS A 40 16.20 -10.63 -2.24
C HIS A 40 15.54 -12.01 -2.42
N VAL A 41 14.51 -12.14 -3.26
CA VAL A 41 13.88 -13.45 -3.53
C VAL A 41 14.83 -14.40 -4.27
N THR A 42 15.60 -13.89 -5.22
CA THR A 42 16.55 -14.68 -6.03
C THR A 42 17.74 -15.16 -5.22
N TYR A 43 18.30 -14.34 -4.32
CA TYR A 43 19.53 -14.65 -3.60
C TYR A 43 19.33 -15.16 -2.16
N ASN A 44 18.08 -15.26 -1.68
CA ASN A 44 17.77 -15.79 -0.36
C ASN A 44 17.33 -17.27 -0.44
N PRO A 45 18.11 -18.23 0.11
CA PRO A 45 17.76 -19.65 0.07
C PRO A 45 16.41 -19.99 0.73
N GLU A 46 16.02 -19.26 1.78
CA GLU A 46 14.73 -19.45 2.45
C GLU A 46 13.55 -18.92 1.62
N ALA A 47 13.80 -17.94 0.76
CA ALA A 47 12.81 -17.44 -0.19
C ALA A 47 12.65 -18.40 -1.37
N GLN A 48 13.74 -18.99 -1.86
CA GLN A 48 13.73 -19.97 -2.95
C GLN A 48 12.97 -21.26 -2.61
N LYS A 49 12.96 -21.67 -1.33
CA LYS A 49 12.13 -22.80 -0.85
C LYS A 49 10.63 -22.57 -0.98
N LYS A 50 10.19 -21.33 -1.20
CA LYS A 50 8.77 -20.97 -1.30
C LYS A 50 8.41 -20.79 -2.77
N GLU A 51 7.58 -21.68 -3.27
CA GLU A 51 7.08 -21.59 -4.64
C GLU A 51 6.32 -20.28 -4.87
N HIS A 52 6.57 -19.65 -6.02
CA HIS A 52 5.96 -18.38 -6.44
C HIS A 52 6.00 -17.26 -5.38
N TYR A 53 7.04 -17.21 -4.55
CA TYR A 53 7.10 -16.32 -3.40
C TYR A 53 6.92 -14.84 -3.75
N MET A 54 7.56 -14.39 -4.84
CA MET A 54 7.43 -13.03 -5.36
C MET A 54 5.97 -12.69 -5.69
N THR A 55 5.30 -13.54 -6.47
CA THR A 55 3.89 -13.34 -6.84
C THR A 55 3.01 -13.25 -5.59
N ARG A 56 3.20 -14.15 -4.62
CA ARG A 56 2.44 -14.14 -3.36
C ARG A 56 2.63 -12.87 -2.54
N ILE A 57 3.80 -12.24 -2.60
CA ILE A 57 4.06 -10.96 -1.92
C ILE A 57 3.31 -9.83 -2.62
N LEU A 58 3.32 -9.80 -3.95
CA LEU A 58 2.63 -8.78 -4.75
C LEU A 58 1.11 -8.91 -4.65
N ASP A 59 0.57 -10.14 -4.60
CA ASP A 59 -0.87 -10.41 -4.45
C ASP A 59 -1.47 -9.91 -3.13
N ARG A 60 -0.63 -9.66 -2.11
CA ARG A 60 -1.07 -9.02 -0.86
C ARG A 60 -1.44 -7.56 -1.05
N LEU A 61 -0.85 -6.86 -2.04
CA LEU A 61 -1.09 -5.43 -2.26
C LEU A 61 -2.54 -5.14 -2.72
N PRO A 62 -3.13 -5.88 -3.69
CA PRO A 62 -4.56 -5.77 -3.99
C PRO A 62 -5.45 -6.09 -2.79
N ALA A 63 -5.14 -7.16 -2.04
CA ALA A 63 -5.93 -7.54 -0.87
C ALA A 63 -5.95 -6.43 0.21
N LEU A 64 -4.80 -5.79 0.45
CA LEU A 64 -4.69 -4.66 1.37
C LEU A 64 -5.48 -3.43 0.88
N ARG A 65 -5.48 -3.17 -0.43
CA ARG A 65 -6.33 -2.11 -1.03
C ARG A 65 -7.81 -2.37 -0.79
N SER A 66 -8.27 -3.59 -1.01
CA SER A 66 -9.67 -3.98 -0.75
C SER A 66 -10.04 -3.79 0.72
N LEU A 67 -9.17 -4.18 1.65
CA LEU A 67 -9.39 -3.99 3.08
C LEU A 67 -9.40 -2.50 3.46
N SER A 68 -8.48 -1.71 2.90
CA SER A 68 -8.45 -0.25 3.09
C SER A 68 -9.75 0.40 2.62
N MET A 69 -10.33 -0.05 1.49
CA MET A 69 -11.61 0.45 1.00
C MET A 69 -12.76 0.14 1.94
N GLN A 70 -12.81 -1.08 2.49
CA GLN A 70 -13.81 -1.45 3.51
C GLN A 70 -13.68 -0.58 4.77
N GLY A 71 -12.44 -0.31 5.20
CA GLY A 71 -12.18 0.61 6.32
C GLY A 71 -12.70 2.02 6.05
N LEU A 72 -12.46 2.57 4.85
CA LEU A 72 -12.97 3.88 4.45
C LEU A 72 -14.50 3.91 4.41
N GLN A 73 -15.14 2.88 3.85
CA GLN A 73 -16.60 2.75 3.87
C GLN A 73 -17.14 2.75 5.30
N ARG A 74 -16.51 2.02 6.22
CA ARG A 74 -16.93 2.01 7.62
C ARG A 74 -16.77 3.37 8.29
N ILE A 75 -15.64 4.07 8.04
CA ILE A 75 -15.42 5.44 8.54
C ILE A 75 -16.48 6.40 7.99
N PHE A 76 -16.84 6.29 6.71
CA PHE A 76 -17.89 7.09 6.10
C PHE A 76 -19.23 6.94 6.83
N PHE A 77 -19.65 5.70 7.10
CA PHE A 77 -20.88 5.44 7.85
C PHE A 77 -20.82 6.02 9.27
N LEU A 78 -19.71 5.86 9.98
CA LEU A 78 -19.55 6.42 11.32
C LEU A 78 -19.59 7.95 11.32
N LYS A 79 -19.00 8.61 10.30
CA LYS A 79 -19.13 10.06 10.13
C LYS A 79 -20.57 10.48 9.81
N TRP A 80 -21.31 9.65 9.09
CA TRP A 80 -22.71 9.93 8.74
C TRP A 80 -23.66 9.76 9.93
N GLU A 81 -23.38 8.80 10.82
CA GLU A 81 -24.12 8.60 12.08
C GLU A 81 -23.89 9.74 13.10
N ASP A 82 -22.80 10.51 12.97
CA ASP A 82 -22.43 11.70 13.77
C ASP A 82 -22.51 11.52 15.30
N LEU A 83 -22.28 10.29 15.79
CA LEU A 83 -22.36 9.98 17.22
C LEU A 83 -21.21 10.60 18.02
N VAL A 84 -20.04 10.74 17.40
CA VAL A 84 -18.84 11.36 17.97
C VAL A 84 -18.05 12.03 16.83
N PRO A 85 -17.51 13.25 17.03
CA PRO A 85 -16.71 13.90 16.00
C PRO A 85 -15.46 13.09 15.64
N ALA A 86 -15.18 12.99 14.34
CA ALA A 86 -13.98 12.32 13.87
C ALA A 86 -12.72 13.11 14.27
N PRO A 87 -11.64 12.43 14.70
CA PRO A 87 -10.37 13.10 14.98
C PRO A 87 -9.83 13.85 13.75
N PRO A 88 -9.19 15.02 13.90
CA PRO A 88 -8.77 15.86 12.76
C PRO A 88 -7.88 15.18 11.73
N LEU A 89 -7.06 14.20 12.16
CA LEU A 89 -6.23 13.40 11.26
C LEU A 89 -7.08 12.52 10.33
N ILE A 90 -8.12 11.88 10.88
CA ILE A 90 -9.05 11.04 10.12
C ILE A 90 -9.81 11.89 9.11
N GLU A 91 -10.19 13.12 9.49
CA GLU A 91 -10.85 14.04 8.56
C GLU A 91 -9.99 14.40 7.36
N LYS A 92 -8.72 14.75 7.60
CA LYS A 92 -7.76 15.07 6.53
C LYS A 92 -7.51 13.87 5.61
N MET A 93 -7.32 12.68 6.20
CA MET A 93 -7.14 11.45 5.43
C MET A 93 -8.38 11.18 4.56
N PHE A 94 -9.58 11.27 5.14
CA PHE A 94 -10.83 11.00 4.43
C PHE A 94 -11.04 11.97 3.26
N ALA A 95 -10.86 13.27 3.48
CA ALA A 95 -10.98 14.29 2.43
C ALA A 95 -10.03 14.05 1.24
N SER A 96 -8.82 13.53 1.49
CA SER A 96 -7.85 13.20 0.44
C SER A 96 -8.13 11.88 -0.29
N SER A 97 -9.02 11.04 0.24
CA SER A 97 -9.28 9.67 -0.23
C SER A 97 -10.49 9.55 -1.16
N ILE A 98 -11.36 10.56 -1.21
CA ILE A 98 -12.59 10.53 -2.01
C ILE A 98 -12.25 11.05 -3.42
N PRO A 99 -12.34 10.21 -4.46
CA PRO A 99 -12.27 10.69 -5.83
C PRO A 99 -13.65 11.26 -6.19
N PHE A 100 -13.92 12.50 -5.76
CA PHE A 100 -15.13 13.31 -6.02
C PHE A 100 -16.46 12.54 -6.03
#